data_AF-A0AAV9VVW8-F1
#
_entry.id   AF-A0AAV9VVW8-F1
#
_cell.length_a   1.000
_cell.length_b   1.000
_cell.length_c   1.000
_cell.angle_alpha   90.00
_cell.angle_beta   90.00
_cell.angle_gamma   90.00
#
_symmetry.space_group_name_H-M   'P 1'
#
loop_
_entity.id
_entity.type
_entity.pdbx_description
1 polymer ?
#
loop_
_entity_poly.entity_id
_entity_poly.type
_entity_poly.pdbx_seq_one_letter_code
_entity_poly.pdbx_strand_id
1 'polypeptide(L)'
;MVRVKQRYLLFTILYPSGPQPTSGSKTTSSNPTQSMTFHSPSPPNLNRTSLASIIRSSISTNFGDWGIGQCGGFAVKYFSPATSTGILRITRDNYRTLWAALTYIRELCGQPAVIKVVRVSGTIRKAEVAAVKLAEEAIRKVKREVRGENNSSVGVKGSGDKKGVAGMFVGGTGKPVQAATIDDDDEQDEMVVDIVDSENDDDDEE
;
A
#
# COMPACT_ATOMS: atom_id res chain seq x y z
N MET A 1 3.81 -18.21 -34.66
CA MET A 1 4.68 -18.33 -33.46
C MET A 1 3.86 -17.96 -32.22
N VAL A 2 3.73 -18.87 -31.24
CA VAL A 2 2.87 -18.69 -30.05
C VAL A 2 3.73 -18.43 -28.82
N ARG A 3 3.33 -17.46 -27.98
CA ARG A 3 4.01 -17.13 -26.72
C ARG A 3 3.07 -17.33 -25.52
N VAL A 4 3.61 -17.82 -24.41
CA VAL A 4 2.86 -17.95 -23.14
C VAL A 4 2.62 -16.56 -22.56
N LYS A 5 1.35 -16.24 -22.27
CA LYS A 5 0.96 -14.96 -21.65
C LYS A 5 1.02 -15.06 -20.13
N GLN A 6 1.73 -14.14 -19.51
CA GLN A 6 1.88 -14.05 -18.04
C GLN A 6 1.03 -12.93 -17.45
N ARG A 7 0.81 -13.02 -16.14
CA ARG A 7 0.17 -12.03 -15.28
C ARG A 7 1.01 -11.78 -14.04
N TYR A 8 1.02 -10.54 -13.60
CA TYR A 8 1.74 -10.07 -12.44
C TYR A 8 0.75 -9.55 -11.41
N LEU A 9 0.76 -10.08 -10.19
CA LEU A 9 -0.11 -9.62 -9.11
C LEU A 9 0.74 -8.81 -8.13
N LEU A 10 0.34 -7.56 -7.92
CA LEU A 10 0.84 -6.72 -6.84
C LEU A 10 -0.01 -6.98 -5.61
N PHE A 11 0.64 -7.36 -4.51
CA PHE A 11 -0.03 -7.62 -3.23
C PHE A 11 0.65 -6.87 -2.09
N THR A 12 -0.12 -6.56 -1.06
CA THR A 12 0.31 -5.97 0.20
C THR A 12 -0.19 -6.85 1.36
N ILE A 13 0.61 -6.98 2.40
CA ILE A 13 0.29 -7.74 3.59
C ILE A 13 -0.04 -6.74 4.70
N LEU A 14 -1.22 -6.92 5.29
CA LEU A 14 -1.72 -6.12 6.40
C LEU A 14 -1.62 -6.93 7.68
N TYR A 15 -1.16 -6.31 8.75
CA TYR A 15 -1.04 -6.93 10.07
C TYR A 15 -2.02 -6.27 11.04
N PRO A 16 -3.17 -6.88 11.33
CA PRO A 16 -4.18 -6.31 12.22
C PRO A 16 -3.73 -6.24 13.68
N SER A 17 -2.78 -7.08 14.12
CA SER A 17 -2.32 -7.12 15.50
C SER A 17 -1.26 -6.03 15.84
N GLY A 18 -0.95 -5.13 14.91
CA GLY A 18 0.19 -4.21 15.04
C GLY A 18 1.54 -4.96 15.12
N PRO A 19 2.67 -4.25 15.17
CA PRO A 19 3.96 -4.88 15.40
C PRO A 19 3.93 -5.58 16.78
N GLN A 20 4.05 -6.91 16.79
CA GLN A 20 4.38 -7.62 18.01
C GLN A 20 5.65 -6.98 18.59
N PRO A 21 5.64 -6.55 19.86
CA PRO A 21 6.82 -6.01 20.49
C PRO A 21 7.87 -7.12 20.56
N THR A 22 8.79 -7.13 19.59
CA THR A 22 10.07 -7.80 19.79
C THR A 22 10.74 -7.07 20.94
N SER A 23 10.87 -7.76 22.07
CA SER A 23 11.50 -7.29 23.31
C SER A 23 12.69 -6.37 23.02
N GLY A 24 12.51 -5.04 23.11
CA GLY A 24 13.60 -4.08 22.90
C GLY A 24 13.29 -2.73 22.25
N SER A 25 12.17 -2.54 21.54
CA SER A 25 11.86 -1.22 20.96
C SER A 25 11.17 -0.29 21.97
N LYS A 26 11.88 0.77 22.40
CA LYS A 26 11.33 1.86 23.21
C LYS A 26 10.28 2.61 22.39
N THR A 27 9.02 2.51 22.78
CA THR A 27 7.90 3.24 22.19
C THR A 27 8.00 4.73 22.51
N THR A 28 8.31 5.56 21.51
CA THR A 28 8.01 6.99 21.55
C THR A 28 6.51 7.17 21.35
N SER A 29 5.89 7.99 22.19
CA SER A 29 4.45 8.12 22.40
C SER A 29 3.77 9.01 21.34
N SER A 30 3.78 8.62 20.07
CA SER A 30 2.80 9.13 19.11
C SER A 30 1.81 8.01 18.80
N ASN A 31 0.51 8.25 19.05
CA ASN A 31 -0.52 7.31 18.64
C ASN A 31 -0.39 7.07 17.12
N PRO A 32 -0.27 5.82 16.65
CA PRO A 32 -0.15 5.56 15.23
C PRO A 32 -1.41 6.09 14.54
N THR A 33 -1.20 6.91 13.50
CA THR A 33 -2.30 7.40 12.67
C THR A 33 -3.11 6.23 12.12
N GLN A 34 -4.42 6.41 11.92
CA GLN A 34 -5.31 5.32 11.48
C GLN A 34 -4.85 4.67 10.18
N SER A 35 -4.15 5.42 9.31
CA SER A 35 -3.57 4.86 8.08
C SER A 35 -2.35 3.96 8.30
N MET A 36 -1.63 4.09 9.41
CA MET A 36 -0.44 3.29 9.71
C MET A 36 -0.72 2.06 10.57
N THR A 37 -1.87 1.99 11.25
CA THR A 37 -2.19 0.91 12.20
C THR A 37 -2.06 -0.49 11.60
N PHE A 38 -2.44 -0.66 10.33
CA PHE A 38 -2.43 -1.97 9.66
C PHE A 38 -1.17 -2.24 8.82
N HIS A 39 -0.33 -1.22 8.63
CA HIS A 39 0.85 -1.27 7.77
C HIS A 39 2.14 -1.42 8.59
N SER A 40 2.20 -2.52 9.34
CA SER A 40 3.42 -2.90 10.08
C SER A 40 4.45 -3.56 9.13
N PRO A 41 5.76 -3.35 9.36
CA PRO A 41 6.79 -4.15 8.70
C PRO A 41 6.63 -5.62 9.06
N SER A 42 6.92 -6.48 8.10
CA SER A 42 6.91 -7.94 8.29
C SER A 42 8.14 -8.39 9.07
N PRO A 43 8.06 -9.49 9.84
CA PRO A 43 9.21 -10.02 10.57
C PRO A 43 10.33 -10.44 9.60
N PRO A 44 11.61 -10.33 10.01
CA PRO A 44 12.75 -10.67 9.16
C PRO A 44 12.79 -12.15 8.75
N ASN A 45 12.03 -13.01 9.43
CA ASN A 45 11.89 -14.43 9.12
C ASN A 45 11.10 -14.68 7.82
N LEU A 46 10.38 -13.69 7.30
CA LEU A 46 9.55 -13.84 6.11
C LEU A 46 10.37 -13.57 4.84
N ASN A 47 10.94 -14.65 4.29
CA ASN A 47 11.69 -14.63 3.03
C ASN A 47 10.79 -14.99 1.82
N ARG A 48 11.19 -14.62 0.60
CA ARG A 48 10.56 -15.00 -0.68
C ARG A 48 10.27 -16.50 -0.77
N THR A 49 11.21 -17.34 -0.35
CA THR A 49 11.07 -18.81 -0.37
C THR A 49 10.01 -19.28 0.62
N SER A 50 10.02 -18.74 1.85
CA SER A 50 9.02 -19.06 2.86
C SER A 50 7.62 -18.63 2.43
N LEU A 51 7.48 -17.44 1.86
CA LEU A 51 6.23 -16.94 1.31
C LEU A 51 5.72 -17.81 0.16
N ALA A 52 6.60 -18.25 -0.74
CA ALA A 52 6.22 -19.17 -1.81
C ALA A 52 5.76 -20.53 -1.25
N SER A 53 6.41 -21.04 -0.20
CA SER A 53 5.98 -22.29 0.47
C SER A 53 4.60 -22.15 1.10
N ILE A 54 4.36 -21.06 1.84
CA ILE A 54 3.07 -20.77 2.48
C ILE A 54 1.96 -20.65 1.42
N ILE A 55 2.21 -19.95 0.32
CA ILE A 55 1.23 -19.84 -0.77
C ILE A 55 0.93 -21.21 -1.39
N ARG A 56 1.94 -22.06 -1.60
CA ARG A 56 1.72 -23.44 -2.11
C ARG A 56 0.91 -24.28 -1.14
N SER A 57 1.18 -24.18 0.16
CA SER A 57 0.41 -24.84 1.20
C SER A 57 -1.05 -24.37 1.19
N SER A 58 -1.29 -23.05 1.10
CA SER A 58 -2.64 -22.49 0.95
C SER A 58 -3.37 -23.01 -0.30
N ILE A 59 -2.67 -23.09 -1.45
CA ILE A 59 -3.26 -23.65 -2.67
C ILE A 59 -3.64 -25.12 -2.48
N SER A 60 -2.74 -25.92 -1.90
CA SER A 60 -2.97 -27.35 -1.66
C SER A 60 -4.16 -27.59 -0.72
N THR A 61 -4.25 -26.82 0.38
CA THR A 61 -5.36 -26.96 1.33
C THR A 61 -6.71 -26.53 0.74
N ASN A 62 -6.75 -25.47 -0.09
CA ASN A 62 -8.01 -24.91 -0.60
C ASN A 62 -8.47 -25.53 -1.94
N PHE A 63 -7.53 -25.91 -2.81
CA PHE A 63 -7.80 -26.37 -4.19
C PHE A 63 -7.29 -27.80 -4.46
N GLY A 64 -6.65 -28.44 -3.49
CA GLY A 64 -6.10 -29.78 -3.62
C GLY A 64 -4.97 -29.90 -4.64
N ASP A 65 -4.75 -31.12 -5.11
CA ASP A 65 -3.69 -31.45 -6.06
C ASP A 65 -3.93 -30.85 -7.45
N TRP A 66 -5.20 -30.62 -7.80
CA TRP A 66 -5.53 -29.92 -9.04
C TRP A 66 -5.05 -28.48 -9.03
N GLY A 67 -5.25 -27.77 -7.90
CA GLY A 67 -4.81 -26.40 -7.73
C GLY A 67 -3.29 -26.26 -7.79
N ILE A 68 -2.55 -27.16 -7.13
CA ILE A 68 -1.09 -27.12 -7.16
C ILE A 68 -0.54 -27.46 -8.54
N GLY A 69 -1.16 -28.38 -9.28
CA GLY A 69 -0.76 -28.70 -10.65
C GLY A 69 -0.94 -27.51 -11.61
N GLN A 70 -2.06 -26.79 -11.49
CA GLN A 70 -2.34 -25.63 -12.34
C GLN A 70 -1.53 -24.38 -11.95
N CYS A 71 -1.44 -24.08 -10.65
CA CYS A 71 -0.84 -22.84 -10.18
C CYS A 71 0.64 -22.98 -9.80
N GLY A 72 1.18 -24.19 -9.69
CA GLY A 72 2.51 -24.47 -9.13
C GLY A 72 3.68 -23.76 -9.80
N GLY A 73 3.50 -23.33 -11.07
CA GLY A 73 4.47 -22.54 -11.82
C GLY A 73 4.55 -21.05 -11.46
N PHE A 74 3.88 -20.59 -10.39
CA PHE A 74 4.02 -19.20 -9.94
C PHE A 74 5.41 -18.92 -9.36
N ALA A 75 5.86 -17.67 -9.48
CA ALA A 75 7.14 -17.23 -8.92
C ALA A 75 7.01 -15.87 -8.22
N VAL A 76 7.58 -15.75 -7.03
CA VAL A 76 7.72 -14.47 -6.31
C VAL A 76 8.86 -13.70 -6.94
N LYS A 77 8.56 -12.60 -7.64
CA LYS A 77 9.57 -11.78 -8.33
C LYS A 77 10.19 -10.75 -7.40
N TYR A 78 9.37 -10.14 -6.57
CA TYR A 78 9.77 -9.11 -5.63
C TYR A 78 9.02 -9.28 -4.32
N PHE A 79 9.70 -9.06 -3.22
CA PHE A 79 9.10 -8.95 -1.91
C PHE A 79 10.00 -8.06 -1.05
N SER A 80 9.42 -7.04 -0.43
CA SER A 80 10.09 -6.16 0.52
C SER A 80 9.51 -6.37 1.91
N PRO A 81 10.30 -6.85 2.89
CA PRO A 81 9.84 -7.01 4.25
C PRO A 81 9.49 -5.69 4.95
N ALA A 82 10.13 -4.59 4.56
CA ALA A 82 9.94 -3.27 5.16
C ALA A 82 8.55 -2.70 4.87
N THR A 83 8.10 -2.80 3.62
CA THR A 83 6.79 -2.30 3.18
C THR A 83 5.71 -3.39 3.18
N SER A 84 6.10 -4.64 3.43
CA SER A 84 5.20 -5.81 3.40
C SER A 84 4.46 -5.95 2.06
N THR A 85 5.10 -5.57 0.95
CA THR A 85 4.55 -5.61 -0.41
C THR A 85 5.37 -6.51 -1.32
N GLY A 86 4.72 -7.14 -2.30
CA GLY A 86 5.40 -8.00 -3.26
C GLY A 86 4.71 -8.13 -4.61
N ILE A 87 5.44 -8.72 -5.56
CA ILE A 87 4.97 -8.99 -6.92
C ILE A 87 5.09 -10.48 -7.20
N LEU A 88 3.98 -11.11 -7.58
CA LEU A 88 3.90 -12.50 -8.00
C LEU A 88 3.75 -12.58 -9.52
N ARG A 89 4.40 -13.57 -10.13
CA ARG A 89 4.25 -13.93 -11.54
C ARG A 89 3.49 -15.24 -11.66
N ILE A 90 2.50 -15.30 -12.54
CA ILE A 90 1.74 -16.52 -12.88
C ILE A 90 1.32 -16.52 -14.35
N THR A 91 0.83 -17.66 -14.85
CA THR A 91 0.18 -17.78 -16.16
C THR A 91 -1.13 -16.99 -16.20
N ARG A 92 -1.54 -16.55 -17.40
CA ARG A 92 -2.77 -15.78 -17.60
C ARG A 92 -4.04 -16.55 -17.24
N ASP A 93 -4.04 -17.86 -17.33
CA ASP A 93 -5.27 -18.62 -17.17
C ASP A 93 -5.55 -18.93 -15.68
N ASN A 94 -4.48 -19.01 -14.86
CA ASN A 94 -4.56 -19.48 -13.48
C ASN A 94 -4.41 -18.37 -12.42
N TYR A 95 -4.32 -17.09 -12.81
CA TYR A 95 -4.15 -15.99 -11.84
C TYR A 95 -5.32 -15.83 -10.87
N ARG A 96 -6.53 -16.23 -11.26
CA ARG A 96 -7.73 -16.14 -10.41
C ARG A 96 -7.66 -17.11 -9.24
N THR A 97 -7.21 -18.34 -9.49
CA THR A 97 -7.01 -19.35 -8.46
C THR A 97 -5.92 -18.92 -7.48
N LEU A 98 -4.80 -18.36 -7.98
CA LEU A 98 -3.76 -17.80 -7.12
C LEU A 98 -4.28 -16.61 -6.30
N TRP A 99 -5.06 -15.71 -6.90
CA TRP A 99 -5.66 -14.58 -6.17
C TRP A 99 -6.56 -15.09 -5.04
N ALA A 100 -7.45 -16.03 -5.32
CA ALA A 100 -8.29 -16.64 -4.28
C ALA A 100 -7.44 -17.31 -3.18
N ALA A 101 -6.39 -18.04 -3.55
CA ALA A 101 -5.49 -18.67 -2.58
C ALA A 101 -4.78 -17.65 -1.66
N LEU A 102 -4.44 -16.47 -2.18
CA LEU A 102 -3.86 -15.39 -1.36
C LEU A 102 -4.85 -14.87 -0.32
N THR A 103 -6.14 -14.76 -0.67
CA THR A 103 -7.17 -14.26 0.25
C THR A 103 -7.48 -15.22 1.38
N TYR A 104 -7.19 -16.52 1.23
CA TYR A 104 -7.38 -17.53 2.28
C TYR A 104 -6.23 -17.60 3.28
N ILE A 105 -5.11 -16.92 3.03
CA ILE A 105 -4.00 -16.87 3.98
C ILE A 105 -4.39 -15.94 5.12
N ARG A 106 -4.53 -16.53 6.32
CA ARG A 106 -4.88 -15.81 7.56
C ARG A 106 -3.70 -15.62 8.52
N GLU A 107 -2.65 -16.41 8.34
CA GLU A 107 -1.47 -16.38 9.20
C GLU A 107 -0.19 -16.47 8.35
N LEU A 108 0.82 -15.72 8.77
CA LEU A 108 2.15 -15.71 8.18
C LEU A 108 3.16 -15.80 9.31
N CYS A 109 3.95 -16.88 9.33
CA CYS A 109 5.02 -17.10 10.33
C CYS A 109 4.53 -16.95 11.79
N GLY A 110 3.32 -17.44 12.11
CA GLY A 110 2.74 -17.37 13.45
C GLY A 110 2.13 -16.01 13.82
N GLN A 111 2.03 -15.08 12.86
CA GLN A 111 1.34 -13.80 13.04
C GLN A 111 0.07 -13.75 12.21
N PRO A 112 -1.05 -13.23 12.75
CA PRO A 112 -2.26 -13.02 11.96
C PRO A 112 -1.97 -11.95 10.90
N ALA A 113 -2.23 -12.29 9.64
CA ALA A 113 -1.92 -11.41 8.52
C ALA A 113 -2.98 -11.58 7.42
N VAL A 114 -3.28 -10.47 6.74
CA VAL A 114 -4.24 -10.42 5.65
C VAL A 114 -3.51 -10.00 4.38
N ILE A 115 -3.55 -10.84 3.35
CA ILE A 115 -2.97 -10.49 2.06
C ILE A 115 -4.03 -9.83 1.18
N LYS A 116 -3.79 -8.57 0.82
CA LYS A 116 -4.61 -7.82 -0.11
C LYS A 116 -3.92 -7.75 -1.48
N VAL A 117 -4.58 -8.26 -2.52
CA VAL A 117 -4.16 -8.04 -3.90
C VAL A 117 -4.65 -6.66 -4.34
N VAL A 118 -3.72 -5.81 -4.77
CA VAL A 118 -4.00 -4.42 -5.13
C VAL A 118 -4.30 -4.31 -6.62
N ARG A 119 -3.45 -4.93 -7.45
CA ARG A 119 -3.52 -4.79 -8.91
C ARG A 119 -3.03 -6.04 -9.61
N VAL A 120 -3.63 -6.33 -10.77
CA VAL A 120 -3.15 -7.33 -11.72
C VAL A 120 -2.68 -6.63 -12.99
N SER A 121 -1.46 -6.96 -13.42
CA SER A 121 -0.79 -6.37 -14.57
C SER A 121 -0.36 -7.44 -15.58
N GLY A 122 -0.24 -7.05 -16.85
CA GLY A 122 0.28 -7.94 -17.91
C GLY A 122 1.80 -7.98 -18.00
N THR A 123 2.46 -6.88 -17.66
CA THR A 123 3.92 -6.73 -17.68
C THR A 123 4.43 -6.33 -16.29
N ILE A 124 5.69 -6.68 -16.00
CA ILE A 124 6.32 -6.34 -14.72
C ILE A 124 6.46 -4.82 -14.55
N ARG A 125 6.86 -4.10 -15.60
CA ARG A 125 6.95 -2.61 -15.60
C ARG A 125 5.65 -1.94 -15.15
N LYS A 126 4.49 -2.43 -15.61
CA LYS A 126 3.18 -1.90 -15.17
C LYS A 126 2.86 -2.25 -13.71
N ALA A 127 3.37 -3.36 -13.19
CA ALA A 127 3.23 -3.70 -11.77
C ALA A 127 4.14 -2.83 -10.90
N GLU A 128 5.36 -2.54 -11.36
CA GLU A 128 6.33 -1.67 -10.68
C GLU A 128 5.80 -0.23 -10.58
N VAL A 129 5.37 0.35 -11.71
CA VAL A 129 4.76 1.69 -11.70
C VAL A 129 3.54 1.76 -10.77
N ALA A 130 2.73 0.70 -10.71
CA ALA A 130 1.61 0.65 -9.78
C ALA A 130 2.04 0.50 -8.31
N ALA A 131 3.15 -0.17 -8.04
CA ALA A 131 3.71 -0.28 -6.69
C ALA A 131 4.23 1.08 -6.20
N VAL A 132 4.91 1.83 -7.07
CA VAL A 132 5.36 3.20 -6.77
C VAL A 132 4.18 4.12 -6.50
N LYS A 133 3.16 4.12 -7.37
CA LYS A 133 1.94 4.92 -7.17
C LYS A 133 1.23 4.60 -5.85
N LEU A 134 1.16 3.32 -5.47
CA LEU A 134 0.60 2.91 -4.18
C LEU A 134 1.41 3.46 -3.01
N ALA A 135 2.75 3.42 -3.09
CA ALA A 135 3.61 3.95 -2.04
C ALA A 135 3.44 5.49 -1.90
N GLU A 136 3.38 6.21 -3.01
CA GLU A 136 3.13 7.65 -3.03
C GLU A 136 1.75 7.99 -2.43
N GLU A 137 0.71 7.24 -2.77
CA GLU A 137 -0.63 7.41 -2.21
C GLU A 137 -0.65 7.16 -0.70
N ALA A 138 0.06 6.13 -0.22
CA ALA A 138 0.20 5.84 1.19
C ALA A 138 0.89 6.99 1.94
N ILE A 139 2.00 7.51 1.40
CA ILE A 139 2.73 8.66 1.97
C ILE A 139 1.86 9.92 1.97
N ARG A 140 1.14 10.19 0.87
CA ARG A 140 0.22 11.33 0.74
C ARG A 140 -0.91 11.27 1.78
N LYS A 141 -1.43 10.07 2.06
CA LYS A 141 -2.46 9.86 3.09
C LYS A 141 -1.91 10.15 4.48
N VAL A 142 -0.75 9.59 4.83
CA VAL A 142 -0.10 9.83 6.13
C VAL A 142 0.23 11.32 6.31
N LYS A 143 0.77 11.99 5.28
CA LYS A 143 1.08 13.42 5.32
C LYS A 143 -0.16 14.29 5.55
N ARG A 144 -1.32 13.91 4.99
CA ARG A 144 -2.60 14.60 5.21
C ARG A 144 -3.09 14.44 6.65
N GLU A 145 -2.98 13.23 7.21
CA GLU A 145 -3.39 12.94 8.60
C GLU A 145 -2.56 13.74 9.60
N VAL A 146 -1.22 13.74 9.45
CA VAL A 146 -0.31 14.53 10.30
C VAL A 146 -0.59 16.04 10.19
N ARG A 147 -0.88 16.54 8.99
CA ARG A 147 -1.25 17.97 8.81
C ARG A 147 -2.62 18.29 9.43
N GLY A 148 -3.58 17.37 9.36
CA GLY A 148 -4.90 17.51 9.96
C GLY A 148 -4.84 17.59 11.49
N GLU A 149 -3.98 16.77 12.12
CA GLU A 149 -3.71 16.84 13.57
C GLU A 149 -3.13 18.20 13.96
N ASN A 150 -2.16 18.71 13.19
CA ASN A 150 -1.55 20.02 13.44
C ASN A 150 -2.51 21.20 13.26
N ASN A 151 -3.45 21.13 12.31
CA ASN A 151 -4.49 22.17 12.15
C ASN A 151 -5.64 22.05 13.15
N SER A 152 -5.85 20.87 13.76
CA SER A 152 -6.83 20.69 14.83
C SER A 152 -6.33 21.14 16.21
N SER A 153 -5.01 21.30 16.39
CA SER A 153 -4.41 21.89 17.60
C SER A 153 -4.20 23.40 17.50
N VAL A 154 -4.25 23.99 16.30
CA VAL A 154 -4.27 25.44 16.06
C VAL A 154 -5.73 25.90 15.90
N GLY A 155 -6.51 25.79 16.97
CA GLY A 155 -7.95 26.07 16.91
C GLY A 155 -8.66 26.28 18.25
N VAL A 156 -7.95 26.53 19.35
CA VAL A 156 -8.56 27.08 20.60
C VAL A 156 -7.62 28.13 21.20
N LYS A 157 -7.59 29.31 20.59
CA LYS A 157 -7.25 30.57 21.27
C LYS A 157 -8.26 31.64 20.83
N GLY A 158 -9.52 31.41 21.19
CA GLY A 158 -10.54 32.45 21.24
C GLY A 158 -10.64 32.96 22.66
N SER A 159 -9.91 34.03 22.96
CA SER A 159 -10.13 34.87 24.15
C SER A 159 -11.60 35.30 24.16
N GLY A 160 -12.22 35.24 25.34
CA GLY A 160 -13.66 35.35 25.48
C GLY A 160 -14.25 36.66 24.98
N ASP A 161 -15.43 36.56 24.39
CA ASP A 161 -16.51 37.49 24.66
C ASP A 161 -17.86 36.75 24.65
N LYS A 162 -18.56 36.89 25.76
CA LYS A 162 -19.90 36.34 25.99
C LYS A 162 -20.90 37.08 25.10
N LYS A 163 -21.62 36.36 24.23
CA LYS A 163 -23.07 36.54 24.01
C LYS A 163 -23.60 35.63 22.88
N GLY A 164 -24.58 34.80 23.24
CA GLY A 164 -25.81 34.68 22.45
C GLY A 164 -25.97 33.46 21.54
N VAL A 165 -26.92 32.60 21.96
CA VAL A 165 -27.97 31.99 21.10
C VAL A 165 -27.44 30.95 20.08
N ALA A 166 -27.43 29.64 20.36
CA ALA A 166 -28.58 28.74 20.47
C ALA A 166 -29.59 28.84 19.30
N GLY A 167 -29.49 27.91 18.36
CA GLY A 167 -30.59 27.54 17.47
C GLY A 167 -30.45 28.01 16.03
N MET A 168 -30.03 27.11 15.15
CA MET A 168 -30.19 27.27 13.71
C MET A 168 -30.95 26.05 13.18
N PHE A 169 -32.28 26.11 13.36
CA PHE A 169 -33.27 25.31 12.63
C PHE A 169 -34.46 26.24 12.34
N VAL A 170 -35.11 26.01 11.19
CA VAL A 170 -36.20 26.81 10.57
C VAL A 170 -35.64 28.04 9.83
N GLY A 171 -35.81 28.25 8.53
CA GLY A 171 -36.76 27.77 7.53
C GLY A 171 -37.18 28.99 6.70
N GLY A 172 -37.23 28.89 5.36
CA GLY A 172 -37.97 29.85 4.54
C GLY A 172 -37.20 30.61 3.45
N THR A 173 -37.48 30.19 2.21
CA THR A 173 -37.77 31.03 1.02
C THR A 173 -36.70 31.99 0.45
N GLY A 174 -36.24 31.69 -0.78
CA GLY A 174 -35.58 32.64 -1.68
C GLY A 174 -35.06 31.95 -2.94
N LYS A 175 -35.55 32.34 -4.12
CA LYS A 175 -35.38 31.71 -5.45
C LYS A 175 -34.06 32.16 -6.16
N PRO A 176 -33.74 31.70 -7.39
CA PRO A 176 -32.47 31.08 -7.78
C PRO A 176 -31.50 32.00 -8.55
N VAL A 177 -30.20 31.67 -8.60
CA VAL A 177 -29.23 32.23 -9.56
C VAL A 177 -28.27 31.14 -10.06
N GLN A 178 -27.97 31.22 -11.36
CA GLN A 178 -27.23 30.29 -12.21
C GLN A 178 -25.72 30.19 -11.91
N ALA A 179 -25.19 29.00 -12.22
CA ALA A 179 -23.89 28.63 -12.80
C ALA A 179 -22.66 29.58 -12.65
N ALA A 180 -21.58 29.02 -12.10
CA ALA A 180 -20.18 29.32 -12.42
C ALA A 180 -19.34 28.06 -12.06
N THR A 181 -19.05 27.23 -13.06
CA THR A 181 -17.70 27.01 -13.64
C THR A 181 -16.70 26.37 -12.68
N ILE A 182 -16.38 25.12 -13.00
CA ILE A 182 -15.23 24.36 -12.53
C ILE A 182 -14.05 24.89 -13.33
N ASP A 183 -13.14 25.61 -12.70
CA ASP A 183 -11.85 25.94 -13.27
C ASP A 183 -10.84 24.90 -12.74
N ASP A 184 -10.54 23.94 -13.61
CA ASP A 184 -9.44 22.98 -13.51
C ASP A 184 -8.14 23.69 -13.92
N ASP A 185 -7.34 24.14 -12.95
CA ASP A 185 -5.94 24.54 -13.17
C ASP A 185 -5.01 23.39 -12.74
N ASP A 186 -4.86 22.39 -13.61
CA ASP A 186 -3.77 21.41 -13.58
C ASP A 186 -2.61 21.96 -14.43
N GLU A 187 -1.81 22.86 -13.85
CA GLU A 187 -0.48 23.18 -14.38
C GLU A 187 0.46 21.98 -14.11
N GLN A 188 0.83 21.31 -15.20
CA GLN A 188 1.81 20.23 -15.22
C GLN A 188 3.22 20.82 -15.11
N ASP A 189 3.76 20.89 -13.90
CA ASP A 189 5.20 21.02 -13.70
C ASP A 189 5.87 19.65 -13.89
N GLU A 190 6.32 19.39 -15.13
CA GLU A 190 7.31 18.36 -15.42
C GLU A 190 8.65 18.74 -14.76
N MET A 191 8.92 18.26 -13.55
CA MET A 191 10.28 18.28 -13.01
C MET A 191 11.10 17.14 -13.64
N VAL A 192 11.87 17.50 -14.66
CA VAL A 192 12.99 16.72 -15.19
C VAL A 192 14.04 16.63 -14.08
N VAL A 193 14.28 15.43 -13.56
CA VAL A 193 15.35 15.21 -12.58
C VAL A 193 16.62 14.91 -13.37
N ASP A 194 17.52 15.90 -13.43
CA ASP A 194 18.86 15.75 -13.97
C ASP A 194 19.62 14.67 -13.21
N ILE A 195 19.99 13.60 -13.92
CA ILE A 195 20.96 12.61 -13.47
C ILE A 195 22.31 13.30 -13.52
N VAL A 196 22.82 13.67 -12.34
CA VAL A 196 24.22 14.04 -12.17
C VAL A 196 25.06 12.79 -12.38
N ASP A 197 25.76 12.74 -13.52
CA ASP A 197 26.89 11.84 -13.74
C ASP A 197 27.99 12.24 -12.74
N SER A 198 28.14 11.43 -11.68
CA SER A 198 29.38 11.40 -10.90
C SER A 198 30.34 10.46 -11.61
N GLU A 199 31.06 10.98 -12.60
CA GLU A 199 32.36 10.45 -13.00
C GLU A 199 33.30 10.65 -11.80
N ASN A 200 33.66 9.55 -11.14
CA ASN A 200 34.73 9.49 -10.15
C ASN A 200 35.82 8.59 -10.72
N ASP A 201 36.57 9.12 -11.67
CA ASP A 201 37.86 8.58 -12.06
C ASP A 201 38.92 9.32 -11.23
N ASP A 202 39.26 8.75 -10.07
CA ASP A 202 40.46 9.12 -9.34
C ASP A 202 41.64 8.40 -10.02
N ASP A 203 42.50 9.19 -10.63
CA ASP A 203 43.84 8.83 -11.07
C ASP A 203 44.77 8.50 -9.88
N ASP A 204 45.82 7.73 -10.21
CA ASP A 204 47.17 7.67 -9.60
C ASP A 204 47.57 6.57 -8.59
N GLU A 205 48.54 5.77 -9.09
CA GLU A 205 49.80 5.30 -8.48
C GLU A 205 49.77 4.29 -7.29
N GLU A 206 50.11 3.01 -7.55
CA GLU A 206 51.47 2.39 -7.49
C GLU A 206 51.40 0.89 -7.84
#